data_AF-A0A7X3RP75-F1
#
_entry.id   AF-A0A7X3RP75-F1
#
_cell.length_a   1.000
_cell.length_b   1.000
_cell.length_c   1.000
_cell.angle_alpha   90.00
_cell.angle_beta   90.00
_cell.angle_gamma   90.00
#
_symmetry.space_group_name_H-M   'P 1'
#
loop_
_entity.id
_entity.type
_entity.pdbx_description
1 polymer ?
#
loop_
_entity_poly.entity_id
_entity_poly.type
_entity_poly.pdbx_seq_one_letter_code
_entity_poly.pdbx_strand_id
1 'polypeptide(L)'
;MRIVKCLVCLLLVTFFVVSISNTPVIGEEIAVPGFKTRQEKIAYYQKQKEEGNLQVGDEAPDFTLKKVDGKELVQLSSFEGKREVVLIFGSYT
;
A
#
# COMPACT_ATOMS: atom_id res chain seq x y z
N MET A 1 41.40 23.60 10.95
CA MET A 1 40.73 22.29 10.68
C MET A 1 39.78 21.78 11.78
N ARG A 2 39.81 22.29 13.02
CA ARG A 2 38.94 21.82 14.11
C ARG A 2 37.49 22.35 14.04
N ILE A 3 37.31 23.60 13.61
CA ILE A 3 35.99 24.26 13.51
C ILE A 3 35.14 23.66 12.39
N VAL A 4 35.74 23.38 11.22
CA VAL A 4 35.03 22.80 10.07
C VAL A 4 34.49 21.40 10.39
N LYS A 5 35.23 20.59 11.15
CA LYS A 5 34.77 19.28 11.62
C LYS A 5 33.59 19.38 12.58
N CYS A 6 33.58 20.40 13.45
CA CYS A 6 32.49 20.62 14.40
C CYS A 6 31.22 21.07 13.68
N LEU A 7 31.35 21.97 12.70
CA LEU A 7 30.21 22.48 11.93
C LEU A 7 29.61 21.41 11.02
N VAL A 8 30.45 20.58 10.39
CA VAL A 8 29.98 19.41 9.61
C VAL A 8 29.29 18.39 10.52
N CYS A 9 29.82 18.12 11.71
CA CYS A 9 29.17 17.21 12.65
C CYS A 9 27.79 17.74 13.08
N LEU A 10 27.68 19.03 13.36
CA LEU A 10 26.42 19.65 13.76
C LEU A 10 25.39 19.61 12.63
N LEU A 11 25.80 19.84 11.39
CA LEU A 11 24.94 19.71 10.21
C LEU A 11 24.53 18.25 9.93
N LEU A 12 25.41 17.28 10.15
CA LEU A 12 25.07 15.87 10.00
C LEU A 12 24.07 15.41 11.07
N VAL A 13 24.23 15.86 12.32
CA VAL A 13 23.30 15.54 13.41
C VAL A 13 21.93 16.12 13.15
N THR A 14 21.83 17.38 12.72
CA THR A 14 20.53 17.99 12.41
C THR A 14 19.85 17.31 11.21
N PHE A 15 20.62 17.00 10.17
CA PHE A 15 20.10 16.27 9.00
C PHE A 15 19.61 14.86 9.36
N PHE A 16 20.33 14.17 10.24
CA PHE A 16 19.96 12.83 10.71
C PHE A 16 18.68 12.86 11.55
N VAL A 17 18.52 13.86 12.43
CA VAL A 17 17.30 14.05 13.24
C VAL A 17 16.08 14.35 12.36
N VAL A 18 16.22 15.24 11.36
CA VAL A 18 15.15 15.55 10.39
C VAL A 18 14.77 14.31 9.56
N SER A 19 15.73 13.46 9.21
CA SER A 19 15.47 12.23 8.46
C SER A 19 14.69 11.20 9.28
N ILE A 20 14.93 11.11 10.60
CA ILE A 20 14.18 10.20 11.48
C ILE A 20 12.71 10.67 11.63
N SER A 21 12.47 11.97 11.77
CA SER A 21 11.11 12.52 11.94
C SER A 21 10.22 12.41 10.70
N ASN A 22 10.80 12.25 9.51
CA ASN A 22 10.07 12.12 8.25
C ASN A 22 9.95 10.66 7.77
N THR A 23 10.24 9.68 8.61
CA THR A 23 9.98 8.28 8.25
C THR A 23 8.46 8.06 8.20
N PRO A 24 7.88 7.71 7.03
CA PRO A 24 6.50 7.25 7.02
C PRO A 24 6.45 5.98 7.87
N VAL A 25 5.62 5.99 8.91
CA VAL A 25 5.35 4.81 9.73
C VAL A 25 4.60 3.81 8.84
N ILE A 26 5.36 2.90 8.21
CA ILE A 26 4.81 1.79 7.43
C ILE A 26 4.34 0.74 8.44
N GLY A 27 3.04 0.76 8.76
CA GLY A 27 2.42 -0.30 9.56
C GLY A 27 1.59 0.17 10.75
N GLU A 28 0.95 1.33 10.70
CA GLU A 28 -0.16 1.58 11.62
C GLU A 28 -1.29 0.59 11.27
N GLU A 29 -1.45 -0.44 12.09
CA GLU A 29 -2.62 -1.31 12.06
C GLU A 29 -3.84 -0.39 12.21
N ILE A 30 -4.56 -0.16 11.11
CA ILE A 30 -5.76 0.67 11.12
C ILE A 30 -6.71 0.01 12.11
N ALA A 31 -6.83 0.58 13.30
CA ALA A 31 -7.69 0.06 14.35
C ALA A 31 -9.12 0.08 13.82
N VAL A 32 -9.62 -1.09 13.41
CA VAL A 32 -10.99 -1.23 12.94
C VAL A 32 -11.89 -1.01 14.15
N PRO A 33 -12.82 -0.03 14.11
CA PRO A 33 -13.69 0.21 15.25
C PRO A 33 -14.55 -1.04 15.52
N GLY A 34 -14.76 -1.35 16.80
CA GLY A 34 -15.70 -2.39 17.19
C GLY A 34 -17.13 -2.00 16.79
N PHE A 35 -17.77 -2.80 15.94
CA PHE A 35 -19.15 -2.56 15.49
C PHE A 35 -20.15 -3.30 16.38
N LYS A 36 -21.22 -2.62 16.84
CA LYS A 36 -22.27 -3.25 17.67
C LYS A 36 -23.39 -3.83 16.81
N THR A 37 -23.60 -3.26 15.63
CA THR A 37 -24.64 -3.70 14.70
C THR A 37 -24.10 -3.92 13.29
N ARG A 38 -24.84 -4.71 12.50
CA ARG A 38 -24.54 -4.90 11.07
C ARG A 38 -24.64 -3.59 10.28
N GLN A 39 -25.58 -2.74 10.66
CA GLN A 39 -25.84 -1.45 10.01
C GLN A 39 -24.65 -0.50 10.18
N GLU A 40 -24.09 -0.40 11.39
CA GLU A 40 -22.87 0.38 11.66
C GLU A 40 -21.68 -0.12 10.85
N LYS A 41 -21.50 -1.45 10.79
CA LYS A 41 -20.43 -2.08 10.02
C LYS A 41 -20.55 -1.79 8.53
N ILE A 42 -21.76 -1.90 7.97
CA ILE A 42 -22.02 -1.61 6.55
C ILE A 42 -21.79 -0.13 6.26
N ALA A 43 -22.33 0.77 7.09
CA ALA A 43 -22.15 2.21 6.91
C ALA A 43 -20.66 2.61 6.97
N TYR A 44 -19.88 1.97 7.83
CA TYR A 44 -18.43 2.17 7.90
C TYR A 44 -17.73 1.76 6.60
N TYR A 45 -17.95 0.54 6.11
CA TYR A 45 -17.30 0.10 4.87
C TYR A 45 -17.78 0.87 3.64
N GLN A 46 -19.05 1.28 3.61
CA GLN A 46 -19.57 2.14 2.55
C GLN A 46 -18.89 3.50 2.55
N LYS A 47 -18.66 4.10 3.73
CA LYS A 47 -17.93 5.36 3.87
C LYS A 47 -16.48 5.25 3.38
N GLN A 48 -15.86 4.08 3.55
CA GLN A 48 -14.48 3.79 3.14
C GLN A 48 -14.37 3.25 1.70
N LYS A 49 -15.50 3.04 1.01
CA LYS A 49 -15.49 2.55 -0.36
C LYS A 49 -15.06 3.69 -1.28
N GLU A 50 -13.79 3.67 -1.66
CA GLU A 50 -13.31 4.48 -2.77
C GLU A 50 -13.62 3.76 -4.08
N GLU A 51 -14.28 4.46 -5.00
CA GLU A 51 -14.48 3.95 -6.35
C GLU A 51 -13.21 4.17 -7.16
N GLY A 52 -12.78 3.12 -7.88
CA GLY A 52 -11.67 3.25 -8.81
C GLY A 52 -12.02 4.18 -9.96
N ASN A 53 -11.00 4.81 -10.55
CA ASN A 53 -11.11 5.78 -11.63
C ASN A 53 -10.62 5.23 -12.99
N LEU A 54 -10.49 3.91 -13.12
CA LEU A 54 -10.02 3.25 -14.34
C LEU A 54 -11.01 3.39 -15.50
N GLN A 55 -10.50 3.68 -16.68
CA GLN A 55 -11.24 3.82 -17.93
C GLN A 55 -10.84 2.74 -18.93
N VAL A 56 -11.68 2.55 -19.96
CA VAL A 56 -11.37 1.58 -21.03
C VAL A 56 -10.14 2.04 -21.81
N GLY A 57 -9.15 1.16 -21.92
CA GLY A 57 -7.88 1.44 -22.59
C GLY A 57 -6.76 1.86 -21.64
N ASP A 58 -7.07 2.14 -20.37
CA ASP A 58 -6.04 2.35 -19.35
C ASP A 58 -5.22 1.07 -19.15
N GLU A 59 -3.92 1.26 -18.85
CA GLU A 59 -3.06 0.18 -18.41
C GLU A 59 -3.60 -0.39 -17.09
N ALA A 60 -3.75 -1.71 -17.02
CA ALA A 60 -4.23 -2.37 -15.82
C ALA A 60 -3.18 -2.23 -14.71
N PRO A 61 -3.54 -1.76 -13.50
CA PRO A 61 -2.60 -1.67 -12.40
C PRO A 61 -2.02 -3.03 -12.05
N ASP A 62 -0.69 -3.12 -11.99
CA ASP A 62 -0.02 -4.37 -11.70
C ASP A 62 -0.19 -4.77 -10.23
N PHE A 63 -0.25 -6.07 -10.00
CA PHE A 63 -0.33 -6.65 -8.67
C PHE A 63 0.28 -8.05 -8.65
N THR A 64 0.65 -8.51 -7.46
CA THR A 64 1.15 -9.87 -7.26
C THR A 64 0.28 -10.61 -6.25
N LEU A 65 -0.25 -11.76 -6.65
CA LEU A 65 -1.03 -12.65 -5.79
C LEU A 65 -0.33 -13.98 -5.57
N LYS A 66 -0.60 -14.60 -4.43
CA LYS A 66 -0.28 -16.01 -4.22
C LYS A 66 -1.27 -16.88 -5.00
N LYS A 67 -0.80 -17.97 -5.59
CA LYS A 67 -1.69 -19.03 -6.07
C LYS A 67 -2.44 -19.66 -4.90
N VAL A 68 -3.51 -20.39 -5.21
CA VAL A 68 -4.34 -21.09 -4.24
C VAL A 68 -3.53 -22.05 -3.34
N ASP A 69 -2.46 -22.63 -3.88
CA ASP A 69 -1.56 -23.51 -3.11
C ASP A 69 -0.58 -22.78 -2.17
N GLY A 70 -0.53 -21.44 -2.25
CA GLY A 70 0.36 -20.58 -1.47
C GLY A 70 1.85 -20.67 -1.82
N LYS A 71 2.25 -21.49 -2.80
CA LYS A 71 3.66 -21.77 -3.11
C LYS A 71 4.24 -20.81 -4.12
N GLU A 72 3.42 -20.39 -5.07
CA GLU A 72 3.85 -19.56 -6.18
C GLU A 72 3.19 -18.20 -6.13
N LEU A 73 3.94 -17.21 -6.63
CA LEU A 73 3.43 -15.87 -6.88
C LEU A 73 3.09 -15.72 -8.36
N VAL A 74 2.02 -14.99 -8.63
CA VAL A 74 1.57 -14.63 -9.97
C VAL A 74 1.45 -13.12 -10.03
N GLN A 75 2.17 -12.51 -10.96
CA GLN A 75 2.13 -11.08 -11.23
C GLN A 75 1.30 -10.81 -12.50
N LEU A 76 0.44 -9.80 -12.49
CA LEU A 76 -0.46 -9.52 -13.61
C LEU A 76 0.32 -9.22 -14.90
N SER A 77 1.33 -8.35 -14.81
CA SER A 77 2.17 -7.95 -15.95
C SER A 77 2.90 -9.12 -16.63
N SER A 78 3.06 -10.26 -15.94
CA SER A 78 3.64 -11.46 -16.54
C SER A 78 2.82 -12.05 -17.69
N PHE A 79 1.55 -11.66 -17.83
CA PHE A 79 0.65 -12.09 -18.92
C PHE A 79 0.53 -11.10 -20.07
N GLU A 80 1.04 -9.88 -19.93
CA GLU A 80 0.96 -8.84 -20.97
C GLU A 80 1.54 -9.32 -22.30
N GLY A 81 0.81 -9.05 -23.38
CA GLY A 81 1.19 -9.44 -24.74
C GLY A 81 1.19 -10.95 -25.03
N LYS A 82 0.85 -11.80 -24.05
CA LYS A 82 0.82 -13.27 -24.23
C LYS A 82 -0.58 -13.81 -24.45
N ARG A 83 -1.59 -13.22 -23.80
CA ARG A 83 -3.01 -13.62 -23.86
C ARG A 83 -3.90 -12.57 -23.20
N GLU A 84 -5.19 -12.62 -23.50
CA GLU A 84 -6.22 -11.86 -22.80
C GLU A 84 -6.39 -12.37 -21.35
N VAL A 85 -6.58 -11.44 -20.42
CA VAL A 85 -6.74 -11.75 -18.98
C VAL A 85 -8.06 -11.17 -18.48
N VAL A 86 -8.80 -11.98 -17.73
CA VAL A 86 -10.05 -11.58 -17.06
C VAL A 86 -9.84 -11.64 -15.55
N LEU A 87 -10.22 -10.57 -14.84
CA LEU A 87 -10.16 -10.49 -13.39
C LEU A 87 -11.55 -10.68 -12.79
N ILE A 88 -11.65 -11.58 -11.82
CA ILE A 88 -12.88 -11.84 -11.07
C ILE A 88 -12.59 -11.53 -9.60
N PHE A 89 -13.22 -10.49 -9.08
CA PHE A 89 -13.15 -10.12 -7.67
C PHE A 89 -14.29 -10.80 -6.90
N GLY A 90 -13.96 -11.52 -5.84
CA GLY A 90 -14.93 -12.19 -5.01
C GLY A 90 -14.34 -12.59 -3.67
N SER A 91 -15.22 -12.92 -2.74
CA SER A 91 -14.87 -13.47 -1.44
C SER A 91 -15.72 -14.72 -1.20
N TYR A 92 -15.09 -15.78 -0.71
CA TYR A 92 -15.80 -16.93 -0.17
C TYR A 92 -15.86 -16.75 1.35
N THR A 93 -17.05 -16.41 1.86
CA THR A 93 -17.34 -16.21 3.28
C THR A 93 -18.65 -16.87 3.63
#